data_AF-A0A177HFH3-F1
#
_entry.id   AF-A0A177HFH3-F1
#
_cell.length_a   1.000
_cell.length_b   1.000
_cell.length_c   1.000
_cell.angle_alpha   90.00
_cell.angle_beta   90.00
_cell.angle_gamma   90.00
#
_symmetry.space_group_name_H-M   'P 1'
#
loop_
_entity.id
_entity.type
_entity.pdbx_description
1 polymer ?
#
loop_
_entity_poly.entity_id
_entity_poly.type
_entity_poly.pdbx_seq_one_letter_code
_entity_poly.pdbx_strand_id
1 'polypeptide(L)' 'MATSKLTVTVPDDLLRAAREAADGNLSAYVARAIRDQLVRDAMTMYAEDSARLGDDLDDLYSAAEDDLCDS' A
#
# COMPACT_ATOMS: atom_id res chain seq x y z
N MET A 1 -1.02 -17.67 -17.46
CA MET A 1 -1.57 -17.20 -16.17
C MET A 1 -2.84 -18.00 -15.87
N ALA A 2 -2.91 -18.66 -14.72
CA ALA A 2 -4.14 -19.31 -14.30
C ALA A 2 -5.12 -18.25 -13.78
N THR A 3 -6.39 -18.33 -14.18
CA THR A 3 -7.45 -17.46 -13.70
C THR A 3 -8.40 -18.26 -12.81
N SER A 4 -8.82 -17.67 -11.70
CA SER A 4 -9.77 -18.27 -10.77
C SER A 4 -11.09 -17.49 -10.81
N LYS A 5 -12.22 -18.22 -10.81
CA LYS A 5 -13.55 -17.60 -10.79
C LYS A 5 -14.06 -17.52 -9.36
N LEU A 6 -14.38 -16.31 -8.92
CA LEU A 6 -14.98 -16.03 -7.61
C LEU A 6 -16.31 -15.33 -7.82
N THR A 7 -17.34 -15.73 -7.06
CA THR A 7 -18.65 -15.05 -7.04
C THR A 7 -18.79 -14.38 -5.68
N VAL A 8 -19.11 -13.09 -5.68
CA VAL A 8 -19.28 -12.28 -4.47
C VAL A 8 -20.61 -11.54 -4.53
N THR A 9 -21.22 -11.33 -3.37
CA THR A 9 -22.39 -10.46 -3.24
C THR A 9 -21.91 -9.06 -2.90
N VAL A 10 -22.39 -8.07 -3.66
CA VAL A 10 -22.03 -6.65 -3.50
C VAL A 10 -23.32 -5.82 -3.54
N PRO A 11 -23.42 -4.73 -2.77
CA PRO A 11 -24.52 -3.79 -2.87
C PRO A 11 -24.71 -3.25 -4.30
N ASP A 12 -25.96 -3.08 -4.72
CA ASP A 12 -26.32 -2.66 -6.08
C ASP A 12 -25.76 -1.28 -6.45
N ASP A 13 -25.72 -0.35 -5.49
CA ASP A 13 -25.17 0.99 -5.66
C ASP A 13 -23.67 0.95 -6.00
N LEU A 14 -22.91 0.10 -5.31
CA LEU A 14 -21.49 -0.12 -5.59
C LEU A 14 -21.27 -0.85 -6.90
N LEU A 15 -22.11 -1.84 -7.22
CA LEU A 15 -22.04 -2.56 -8.49
C LEU A 15 -22.28 -1.63 -9.68
N ARG A 16 -23.25 -0.71 -9.58
CA ARG A 16 -23.53 0.28 -10.62
C ARG A 16 -22.35 1.21 -10.85
N ALA A 17 -21.80 1.81 -9.79
CA ALA A 17 -20.65 2.69 -9.90
C ALA A 17 -19.43 1.97 -10.50
N ALA A 18 -19.18 0.73 -10.06
CA ALA A 18 -18.09 -0.08 -10.60
C ALA A 18 -18.29 -0.43 -12.07
N ARG A 19 -19.53 -0.71 -12.51
CA ARG A 19 -19.86 -0.97 -13.92
C ARG A 19 -19.66 0.24 -14.81
N GLU A 20 -20.08 1.42 -14.36
CA GLU A 20 -19.86 2.67 -15.08
C GLU A 20 -18.35 2.95 -15.25
N ALA A 21 -17.56 2.75 -14.20
CA ALA A 21 -16.11 2.94 -14.25
C ALA A 21 -15.37 1.84 -15.05
N ALA A 22 -15.95 0.66 -15.17
CA ALA A 22 -15.34 -0.50 -15.82
C ALA A 22 -15.52 -0.57 -17.34
N ASP A 23 -16.33 0.33 -17.92
CA ASP A 23 -16.65 0.36 -19.36
C ASP A 23 -16.99 -1.04 -19.94
N GLY A 24 -17.79 -1.80 -19.19
CA GLY A 24 -18.23 -3.14 -19.59
C GLY A 24 -17.34 -4.31 -19.15
N ASN A 25 -16.13 -4.09 -18.60
CA ASN A 25 -15.27 -5.17 -18.11
C ASN A 25 -14.94 -5.08 -16.61
N LEU A 26 -15.90 -5.53 -15.79
CA LEU A 26 -15.78 -5.48 -14.33
C LEU A 26 -14.62 -6.31 -13.78
N SER A 27 -14.31 -7.47 -14.37
CA SER A 27 -13.21 -8.32 -13.89
C SER A 27 -11.85 -7.69 -14.13
N ALA A 28 -11.65 -7.05 -15.29
CA ALA A 28 -10.43 -6.29 -15.58
C ALA A 28 -10.30 -5.07 -14.67
N TYR A 29 -11.42 -4.36 -14.43
CA TYR A 29 -11.47 -3.23 -13.50
C TYR A 29 -11.05 -3.65 -12.08
N VAL A 30 -11.67 -4.69 -11.53
CA VAL A 30 -11.36 -5.20 -10.19
C VAL A 30 -9.91 -5.69 -10.12
N ALA A 31 -9.41 -6.40 -11.14
CA ALA A 31 -8.02 -6.85 -11.17
C ALA A 31 -7.03 -5.67 -11.16
N ARG A 32 -7.35 -4.57 -11.85
CA ARG A 32 -6.55 -3.34 -11.79
C ARG A 32 -6.63 -2.69 -10.42
N ALA A 33 -7.83 -2.52 -9.87
CA ALA A 33 -8.02 -1.90 -8.56
C ALA A 33 -7.28 -2.66 -7.45
N ILE A 34 -7.31 -4.00 -7.47
CA ILE A 34 -6.57 -4.83 -6.51
C ILE A 34 -5.06 -4.60 -6.65
N ARG A 35 -4.52 -4.59 -7.87
CA ARG A 35 -3.08 -4.31 -8.08
C ARG A 35 -2.69 -2.93 -7.56
N ASP A 36 -3.48 -1.91 -7.88
CA ASP A 36 -3.22 -0.54 -7.46
C ASP A 36 -3.27 -0.42 -5.93
N GLN A 37 -4.21 -1.11 -5.28
CA GLN A 37 -4.30 -1.17 -3.81
C GLN A 37 -3.09 -1.87 -3.19
N LEU A 38 -2.69 -3.04 -3.70
CA LEU A 38 -1.52 -3.77 -3.20
C LEU A 38 -0.22 -2.95 -3.31
N VAL A 39 -0.08 -2.18 -4.39
CA VAL A 39 1.07 -1.28 -4.55
C VAL A 39 1.03 -0.15 -3.53
N ARG A 40 -0.14 0.46 -3.27
CA ARG A 40 -0.29 1.51 -2.25
C ARG A 40 -0.01 0.99 -0.84
N ASP A 41 -0.51 -0.20 -0.52
CA ASP A 41 -0.28 -0.84 0.76
C ASP A 41 1.21 -1.13 0.96
N ALA A 42 1.88 -1.64 -0.09
CA ALA A 42 3.33 -1.85 -0.06
C ALA A 42 4.10 -0.52 0.13
N MET A 43 3.75 0.54 -0.59
CA MET A 43 4.39 1.85 -0.41
C MET A 43 4.19 2.41 0.99
N THR A 44 3.00 2.22 1.58
CA THR A 44 2.69 2.67 2.94
C THR A 44 3.57 1.92 3.95
N MET A 45 3.66 0.60 3.82
CA MET A 45 4.54 -0.22 4.66
C MET A 45 6.02 0.18 4.53
N TYR A 46 6.49 0.47 3.32
CA TYR A 46 7.85 0.96 3.10
C TYR A 46 8.09 2.35 3.72
N ALA A 47 7.11 3.25 3.65
CA ALA A 47 7.22 4.57 4.24
C ALA A 47 7.29 4.49 5.78
N GLU A 48 6.47 3.62 6.38
CA GLU A 48 6.51 3.36 7.83
C GLU A 48 7.84 2.75 8.27
N ASP A 49 8.36 1.77 7.53
CA ASP A 49 9.65 1.14 7.84
C ASP A 49 10.82 2.09 7.64
N SER A 50 10.79 2.91 6.59
CA SER A 50 11.81 3.95 6.36
C SER A 50 11.78 5.05 7.41
N ALA A 51 10.60 5.41 7.93
CA ALA A 51 10.49 6.39 9.01
C ALA A 51 11.11 5.84 10.29
N ARG A 52 10.84 4.58 10.63
CA ARG A 52 11.43 3.91 11.79
C ARG A 52 12.95 3.79 11.68
N LEU A 53 13.47 3.37 10.53
CA LEU A 53 14.92 3.28 10.31
C LEU A 53 15.59 4.66 10.35
N GLY A 54 14.89 5.71 9.93
CA GLY A 54 15.37 7.09 10.05
C GLY A 54 15.50 7.53 11.51
N ASP A 55 14.49 7.23 12.34
CA ASP A 55 14.47 7.51 13.78
C ASP A 55 15.61 6.76 14.51
N ASP A 56 15.75 5.47 14.24
CA ASP A 56 16.81 4.62 14.82
C ASP A 56 18.23 5.13 14.44
N LEU A 57 18.39 5.66 13.23
CA LEU A 57 19.67 6.22 12.77
C LEU A 57 19.93 7.60 13.41
N ASP A 58 18.91 8.45 13.55
CA ASP A 58 19.03 9.76 14.18
C ASP A 58 19.42 9.64 15.67
N ASP A 59 18.83 8.67 16.37
CA ASP A 59 19.20 8.32 17.75
C ASP A 59 20.67 7.86 17.84
N LEU A 60 21.11 7.02 16.89
CA LEU A 60 22.48 6.49 16.87
C LEU A 60 23.51 7.59 16.55
N TYR A 61 23.19 8.50 15.63
CA TYR A 61 24.03 9.66 15.33
C TYR A 61 24.10 10.61 16.52
N SER A 62 22.97 10.93 17.16
CA SER A 62 22.92 11.78 18.36
C SER A 62 23.77 11.21 19.50
N ALA A 63 23.66 9.90 19.76
CA ALA A 63 24.45 9.24 20.79
C ALA A 63 25.96 9.25 20.49
N ALA A 64 26.35 9.16 19.21
CA ALA A 64 27.75 9.22 18.81
C ALA A 64 28.32 10.65 18.91
N GLU A 65 27.51 11.69 18.64
CA GLU A 65 27.91 13.09 18.81
C GLU A 65 28.11 13.46 20.29
N ASP A 66 27.24 12.97 21.19
CA ASP A 66 27.38 13.19 22.63
C ASP A 66 28.70 12.62 23.19
N ASP A 67 29.09 11.41 22.76
CA ASP A 67 30.35 10.76 23.18
C ASP A 67 31.61 11.52 22.69
N LEU A 68 31.51 12.21 21.55
CA LEU A 68 32.59 13.02 20.98
C LEU A 68 32.74 14.40 21.65
N CYS A 69 31.69 14.93 22.28
CA CYS A 69 31.72 16.24 22.97
C CYS A 69 32.17 16.16 24.44
N ASP A 70 32.22 14.97 25.04
CA ASP A 70 32.62 14.76 26.44
C ASP A 70 34.12 14.34 26.61
N SER A 71 34.93 14.45 25.54
CA SER A 71 36.39 14.18 25.52
C SER A 71 37.27 15.42 25.37
#